data_AF-A0A8J5KCQ8-F1
#
_entry.id   AF-A0A8J5KCQ8-F1
#
_cell.length_a   1.000
_cell.length_b   1.000
_cell.length_c   1.000
_cell.angle_alpha   90.00
_cell.angle_beta   90.00
_cell.angle_gamma   90.00
#
_symmetry.space_group_name_H-M   'P 1'
#
loop_
_entity.id
_entity.type
_entity.pdbx_description
1 polymer ?
#
loop_
_entity_poly.entity_id
_entity_poly.type
_entity_poly.pdbx_seq_one_letter_code
_entity_poly.pdbx_strand_id
1 'polypeptide(L)'
;MYHVNVNRRWDADLSMDIIGHWLDLINADGWIPREQILGAEALSKVPEEFVLQYSTNGNPPTLFLVIRGAVTLPIHILPTY
;
A
#
# COMPACT_ATOMS: atom_id res chain seq x y z
N MET A 1 -4.18 -2.86 -2.89
CA MET A 1 -4.72 -2.32 -1.62
C MET A 1 -5.98 -3.01 -1.11
N TYR A 2 -6.87 -3.54 -1.96
CA TYR A 2 -8.05 -4.30 -1.49
C TYR A 2 -7.71 -5.45 -0.54
N HIS A 3 -6.59 -6.14 -0.74
CA HIS A 3 -6.12 -7.20 0.16
C HIS A 3 -5.84 -6.71 1.60
N VAL A 4 -5.35 -5.46 1.77
CA VAL A 4 -5.07 -4.90 3.10
C VAL A 4 -6.36 -4.71 3.90
N ASN A 5 -7.48 -4.38 3.25
CA ASN A 5 -8.79 -4.30 3.91
C ASN A 5 -9.27 -5.64 4.47
N VAL A 6 -8.94 -6.74 3.78
CA VAL A 6 -9.23 -8.09 4.24
C VAL A 6 -8.31 -8.39 5.42
N ASN A 7 -6.99 -8.35 5.21
CA ASN A 7 -5.97 -8.66 6.23
C ASN A 7 -6.19 -7.94 7.57
N ARG A 8 -6.62 -6.67 7.54
CA ARG A 8 -6.86 -5.87 8.75
C ARG A 8 -7.88 -6.47 9.72
N ARG A 9 -8.79 -7.33 9.25
CA ARG A 9 -9.75 -8.02 10.13
C ARG A 9 -9.11 -9.13 10.97
N TRP A 10 -7.94 -9.61 10.56
CA TRP A 10 -7.20 -10.67 11.25
C TRP A 10 -5.98 -10.13 11.98
N ASP A 11 -5.26 -9.18 11.36
CA ASP A 11 -4.07 -8.55 11.95
C ASP A 11 -4.01 -7.08 11.52
N ALA A 12 -4.33 -6.19 12.46
CA ALA A 12 -4.37 -4.76 12.23
C ALA A 12 -2.97 -4.14 12.19
N ASP A 13 -2.03 -4.65 12.99
CA ASP A 13 -0.67 -4.13 13.10
C ASP A 13 0.11 -4.44 11.81
N LEU A 14 0.06 -5.67 11.33
CA LEU A 14 0.63 -6.05 10.03
C LEU A 14 0.04 -5.21 8.89
N SER A 15 -1.25 -4.91 8.96
CA SER A 15 -1.90 -4.08 7.94
C SER A 15 -1.40 -2.64 7.97
N MET A 16 -1.12 -2.08 9.15
CA MET A 16 -0.53 -0.75 9.30
C MET A 16 0.93 -0.73 8.85
N ASP A 17 1.71 -1.78 9.12
CA ASP A 17 3.08 -1.92 8.62
C ASP A 17 3.12 -1.94 7.09
N ILE A 18 2.23 -2.71 6.45
CA ILE A 18 2.10 -2.73 4.98
C ILE A 18 1.77 -1.33 4.45
N ILE A 19 0.81 -0.63 5.07
CA ILE A 19 0.45 0.74 4.66
C ILE A 19 1.66 1.68 4.79
N GLY A 20 2.39 1.60 5.91
CA GLY A 20 3.60 2.39 6.15
C GLY A 20 4.64 2.21 5.04
N HIS A 21 4.98 0.95 4.73
CA HIS A 21 5.94 0.66 3.65
C HIS A 21 5.51 1.16 2.27
N TRP A 22 4.21 1.22 1.99
CA TRP A 22 3.72 1.82 0.75
C TRP A 22 3.80 3.35 0.74
N LEU A 23 3.62 3.99 1.89
CA LEU A 23 3.77 5.44 2.05
C LEU A 23 5.25 5.86 2.00
N ASP A 24 6.17 5.03 2.48
CA ASP A 24 7.62 5.28 2.41
C ASP A 24 8.15 5.37 0.96
N LEU A 25 7.39 4.85 0.00
CA LEU A 25 7.71 4.90 -1.43
C LEU A 25 7.28 6.21 -2.12
N ILE A 26 6.59 7.11 -1.40
CA ILE A 26 6.21 8.42 -1.93
C ILE A 26 7.48 9.23 -2.21
N ASN A 27 7.63 9.68 -3.46
CA ASN A 27 8.68 10.61 -3.82
C ASN A 27 8.33 12.06 -3.40
N ALA A 28 9.25 13.00 -3.59
CA ALA A 28 9.07 14.41 -3.20
C ALA A 28 7.85 15.10 -3.86
N ASP A 29 7.39 14.60 -5.01
CA ASP A 29 6.24 15.13 -5.76
C ASP A 29 4.91 14.43 -5.39
N GLY A 30 4.92 13.51 -4.43
CA GLY A 30 3.73 12.78 -4.00
C GLY A 30 3.39 11.54 -4.84
N TRP A 31 4.27 11.12 -5.74
CA TRP A 31 4.05 9.96 -6.61
C TRP A 31 4.53 8.65 -5.96
N ILE A 32 3.76 7.59 -6.17
CA ILE A 32 4.07 6.21 -5.75
C ILE A 32 4.09 5.32 -7.00
N PRO A 33 5.09 4.45 -7.18
CA PRO A 33 5.11 3.52 -8.32
C PRO A 33 3.93 2.57 -8.28
N ARG A 34 3.35 2.29 -9.45
CA ARG A 34 2.24 1.34 -9.58
C ARG A 34 2.65 -0.07 -9.18
N GLU A 35 3.85 -0.46 -9.57
CA GLU A 35 4.43 -1.79 -9.39
C GLU A 35 5.81 -1.66 -8.75
N GLN A 36 6.05 -2.46 -7.71
CA GLN A 36 7.33 -2.55 -7.02
C GLN A 36 8.10 -3.76 -7.55
N ILE A 37 9.10 -3.52 -8.39
CA ILE A 37 9.93 -4.56 -8.99
C ILE A 37 11.30 -4.52 -8.30
N LEU A 38 11.38 -5.14 -7.12
CA LEU A 38 12.53 -5.03 -6.23
C LEU A 38 13.42 -6.28 -6.30
N GLY A 39 14.70 -6.07 -6.61
CA GLY A 39 15.71 -7.13 -6.64
C GLY A 39 15.72 -7.97 -7.92
N ALA A 40 16.77 -8.79 -8.06
CA ALA A 40 17.03 -9.57 -9.27
C ALA A 40 15.93 -10.60 -9.58
N GLU A 41 15.33 -11.19 -8.55
CA GLU A 41 14.28 -12.19 -8.74
C GLU A 41 13.03 -11.57 -9.37
N ALA A 42 12.57 -10.42 -8.86
CA ALA A 42 11.42 -9.70 -9.42
C ALA A 42 11.72 -9.22 -10.85
N LEU A 43 12.91 -8.66 -11.07
CA LEU A 43 13.35 -8.19 -12.39
C LEU A 43 13.39 -9.30 -13.44
N SER A 44 13.81 -10.53 -13.09
CA SER A 44 13.85 -11.66 -14.02
C SER A 44 12.46 -12.10 -14.55
N LYS A 45 11.38 -11.65 -13.89
CA LYS A 45 10.00 -12.03 -14.22
C LYS A 45 9.24 -10.94 -14.99
N VAL A 46 9.86 -9.78 -15.22
CA VAL A 46 9.21 -8.62 -15.85
C VAL A 46 9.95 -8.24 -17.13
N PRO A 47 9.25 -8.12 -18.29
CA PRO A 47 9.84 -7.58 -19.51
C PRO A 47 10.42 -6.18 -19.29
N GLU A 48 11.55 -5.88 -19.94
CA GLU A 48 12.35 -4.67 -19.70
C GLU A 48 11.53 -3.38 -19.91
N GLU A 49 10.62 -3.37 -20.89
CA GLU A 49 9.75 -2.24 -21.19
C GLU A 49 8.77 -1.87 -20.06
N PHE A 50 8.49 -2.80 -19.13
CA PHE A 50 7.59 -2.58 -17.99
C PHE A 50 8.34 -2.28 -16.68
N VAL A 51 9.67 -2.39 -16.67
CA VAL A 51 10.48 -2.08 -15.48
C VAL A 51 10.47 -0.58 -15.19
N LEU A 52 10.57 0.25 -16.23
CA LEU A 52 10.56 1.70 -16.08
C LEU A 52 9.16 2.21 -15.74
N GLN A 53 9.06 2.94 -14.63
CA GLN A 53 7.83 3.55 -14.14
C GLN A 53 7.88 5.07 -14.38
N TYR A 54 6.74 5.67 -14.74
CA TYR A 54 6.66 7.10 -15.06
C TYR A 54 5.80 7.86 -14.04
N SER A 55 6.32 8.95 -13.49
CA SER A 55 5.62 9.78 -12.50
C SER A 55 4.41 10.53 -13.06
N THR A 56 4.32 10.67 -14.38
CA THR A 56 3.14 11.18 -15.09
C THR A 56 1.95 10.23 -15.05
N ASN A 57 2.18 8.95 -14.72
CA ASN A 57 1.15 7.93 -14.71
C ASN A 57 0.72 7.66 -13.27
N GLY A 58 -0.54 7.97 -12.97
CA GLY A 58 -1.16 7.63 -11.69
C GLY A 58 -1.74 6.21 -11.67
N ASN A 59 -2.09 5.76 -10.47
CA ASN A 59 -2.87 4.54 -10.24
C ASN A 59 -4.12 4.92 -9.42
N PRO A 60 -5.27 4.24 -9.57
CA PRO A 60 -6.44 4.57 -8.75
C PRO A 60 -6.08 4.60 -7.25
N PRO A 61 -6.51 5.63 -6.50
CA PRO A 61 -6.08 5.93 -5.14
C PRO A 61 -6.68 4.98 -4.07
N THR A 62 -6.67 3.68 -4.33
CA THR A 62 -7.30 2.65 -3.49
C THR A 62 -6.65 2.53 -2.11
N LEU A 63 -5.42 3.01 -1.92
CA LEU A 63 -4.76 3.12 -0.62
C LEU A 63 -5.55 4.01 0.34
N PHE A 64 -6.11 5.13 -0.15
CA PHE A 64 -6.90 6.04 0.67
C PHE A 64 -8.22 5.42 1.15
N LEU A 65 -8.78 4.44 0.43
CA LEU A 65 -9.96 3.71 0.90
C LEU A 65 -9.64 2.88 2.16
N VAL A 66 -8.44 2.29 2.22
CA VAL A 66 -7.96 1.54 3.37
C VAL A 66 -7.66 2.47 4.55
N ILE A 67 -6.93 3.56 4.31
CA ILE A 67 -6.60 4.57 5.33
C ILE A 67 -7.89 5.16 5.92
N ARG A 68 -8.87 5.51 5.08
CA ARG A 68 -10.18 5.98 5.54
C ARG A 68 -10.83 4.94 6.45
N GLY A 69 -10.83 3.66 6.06
CA GLY A 69 -11.37 2.59 6.89
C GLY A 69 -10.66 2.45 8.25
N ALA A 70 -9.33 2.61 8.27
CA ALA A 70 -8.53 2.54 9.49
C ALA A 70 -8.77 3.74 10.43
N VAL A 71 -8.93 4.95 9.89
CA VAL A 71 -9.14 6.17 10.67
C VAL A 71 -10.61 6.36 11.09
N THR A 72 -11.56 5.91 10.27
CA THR A 72 -13.01 6.11 10.51
C THR A 72 -13.63 5.03 11.40
N LEU A 73 -13.02 3.84 11.50
CA LEU A 73 -13.46 2.84 12.47
C LEU A 73 -12.77 3.15 13.79
N PRO A 74 -13.49 3.69 14.78
CA PRO A 74 -12.89 4.02 16.05
C PRO A 74 -12.38 2.75 16.73
N ILE A 75 -11.23 2.92 17.36
CA ILE A 75 -10.69 2.43 18.65
C ILE A 75 -11.71 1.91 19.71
N HIS A 76 -13.01 1.74 19.40
CA HIS A 76 -14.08 1.29 20.29
C HIS A 76 -14.25 -0.23 20.37
N ILE A 77 -13.25 -1.03 20.00
CA ILE A 77 -13.22 -2.48 20.28
C ILE A 77 -12.11 -2.84 21.27
N LEU A 78 -11.83 -1.96 22.23
CA LEU A 78 -11.26 -2.40 23.49
C LEU A 78 -12.44 -2.63 24.44
N PRO A 79 -12.62 -3.85 25.00
CA PRO A 79 -13.60 -4.06 26.04
C PRO A 79 -13.19 -3.19 27.22
N THR A 80 -13.98 -2.17 27.52
CA THR A 80 -13.87 -1.43 28.78
C THR A 80 -14.23 -2.41 29.89
N TYR A 81 -13.25 -2.71 30.75
CA TYR A 81 -13.47 -3.31 32.07
C TYR A 81 -14.35 -2.39 32.92
#